data_AF-A0A2Z3H1H7-F1
#
_entry.id   AF-A0A2Z3H1H7-F1
#
_cell.length_a   1.000
_cell.length_b   1.000
_cell.length_c   1.000
_cell.angle_alpha   90.00
_cell.angle_beta   90.00
_cell.angle_gamma   90.00
#
_symmetry.space_group_name_H-M   'P 1'
#
loop_
_entity.id
_entity.type
_entity.pdbx_description
1 polymer ?
#
loop_
_entity_poly.entity_id
_entity_poly.type
_entity_poly.pdbx_seq_one_letter_code
_entity_poly.pdbx_strand_id
1 'polypeptide(L)' 'METPMSFDSRLAEDVMYASAFCLCDGWPELVDLTPAERLDRIVAYFEAAFMAYRDGLAGWVPEPSAN' A
#
# COMPACT_ATOMS: atom_id res chain seq x y z
N MET A 1 28.59 -17.15 9.50
CA MET A 1 27.26 -17.12 10.12
C MET A 1 26.45 -16.12 9.34
N GLU A 2 25.54 -16.60 8.49
CA GLU A 2 24.59 -15.72 7.81
C GLU A 2 23.48 -15.41 8.82
N THR A 3 23.31 -14.13 9.13
CA THR A 3 22.20 -13.69 9.98
C THR A 3 20.90 -14.03 9.27
N PRO A 4 19.94 -14.75 9.88
CA PRO A 4 18.64 -14.96 9.27
C PRO A 4 18.03 -13.60 8.96
N MET A 5 17.53 -13.40 7.74
CA MET A 5 16.73 -12.22 7.40
C MET A 5 15.59 -12.13 8.42
N SER A 6 15.67 -11.20 9.38
CA SER A 6 14.53 -10.92 10.23
C SER A 6 13.49 -10.28 9.33
N PHE A 7 12.43 -11.03 9.05
CA PHE A 7 11.25 -10.48 8.38
C PHE A 7 10.76 -9.32 9.25
N ASP A 8 10.89 -8.08 8.77
CA ASP A 8 10.39 -6.92 9.51
C ASP A 8 8.86 -7.00 9.47
N SER A 9 8.28 -7.42 10.58
CA SER A 9 6.83 -7.60 10.72
C SER A 9 6.07 -6.31 10.44
N ARG A 10 6.71 -5.15 10.61
CA ARG A 10 6.09 -3.84 10.31
C ARG A 10 5.93 -3.62 8.81
N LEU A 11 6.95 -3.95 8.01
CA LEU A 11 6.83 -3.89 6.55
C LEU A 11 5.73 -4.83 6.05
N ALA A 12 5.63 -6.02 6.64
CA ALA A 12 4.58 -6.98 6.30
C ALA A 12 3.18 -6.45 6.66
N GLU A 13 3.03 -5.81 7.82
CA GLU A 13 1.80 -5.14 8.22
C GLU A 13 1.43 -4.00 7.28
N ASP A 14 2.38 -3.12 6.92
CA ASP A 14 2.15 -2.00 6.01
C ASP A 14 1.71 -2.47 4.60
N VAL A 15 2.36 -3.53 4.08
CA VAL A 15 1.98 -4.17 2.80
C VAL A 15 0.58 -4.81 2.90
N MET A 16 0.25 -5.44 4.02
CA MET A 16 -1.07 -6.04 4.26
C MET A 16 -2.16 -4.96 4.33
N TYR A 17 -1.91 -3.83 5.00
CA TYR A 17 -2.85 -2.70 5.05
C TYR A 17 -3.07 -2.07 3.68
N ALA A 18 -2.01 -1.84 2.90
CA ALA A 18 -2.13 -1.32 1.53
C ALA A 18 -2.94 -2.27 0.64
N SER A 19 -2.70 -3.57 0.76
CA SER A 19 -3.45 -4.61 0.03
C SER A 19 -4.93 -4.62 0.44
N ALA A 20 -5.22 -4.56 1.74
CA ALA A 20 -6.59 -4.54 2.26
C ALA A 20 -7.34 -3.27 1.81
N PHE A 21 -6.69 -2.11 1.84
CA PHE A 21 -7.29 -0.87 1.36
C PHE A 21 -7.65 -0.94 -0.12
N CYS A 22 -6.75 -1.43 -0.98
CA CYS A 22 -7.02 -1.56 -2.41
C CYS A 22 -8.25 -2.44 -2.73
N LEU A 23 -8.51 -3.46 -1.90
CA LEU A 23 -9.57 -4.44 -2.12
C LEU A 23 -10.91 -4.07 -1.46
N CYS A 24 -10.87 -3.40 -0.31
CA CYS A 24 -12.06 -3.11 0.49
C CYS A 24 -12.57 -1.67 0.31
N ASP A 25 -11.69 -0.69 0.44
CA ASP A 25 -12.07 0.72 0.58
C ASP A 25 -11.77 1.54 -0.68
N GLY A 26 -10.67 1.25 -1.37
CA GLY A 26 -10.27 1.89 -2.63
C GLY A 26 -10.97 1.30 -3.86
N TRP A 27 -11.61 0.13 -3.75
CA TRP A 27 -12.25 -0.55 -4.88
C TRP A 27 -13.29 0.30 -5.64
N PRO A 28 -14.14 1.11 -4.98
CA PRO A 28 -15.06 2.01 -5.67
C PRO A 28 -14.35 3.03 -6.58
N GLU A 29 -13.17 3.53 -6.18
CA GLU A 29 -12.38 4.47 -7.01
C GLU A 29 -11.69 3.77 -8.19
N LEU A 30 -11.50 2.45 -8.10
CA LEU A 30 -10.83 1.64 -9.12
C LEU A 30 -11.78 1.12 -10.20
N VAL A 31 -13.09 1.06 -9.92
CA VAL A 31 -14.06 0.35 -10.78
C VAL A 31 -14.27 1.05 -12.12
N ASP A 32 -14.24 2.38 -12.13
CA ASP A 32 -14.45 3.22 -13.33
C ASP A 32 -13.17 3.50 -14.13
N LEU A 33 -12.01 3.07 -13.61
CA LEU A 33 -10.72 3.22 -14.27
C LEU A 33 -10.51 2.15 -15.34
N THR A 34 -9.75 2.51 -16.38
CA THR A 34 -9.20 1.54 -17.32
C THR A 34 -8.25 0.57 -16.60
N PRO A 35 -7.98 -0.62 -17.15
CA PRO A 35 -7.03 -1.56 -16.54
C PRO A 35 -5.64 -0.97 -16.29
N ALA A 36 -5.17 -0.06 -17.16
CA ALA A 36 -3.88 0.61 -17.00
C ALA A 36 -3.90 1.58 -15.82
N GLU A 37 -4.89 2.48 -15.76
CA GLU A 37 -5.05 3.43 -14.65
C GLU A 37 -5.27 2.74 -13.30
N ARG A 38 -5.99 1.62 -13.31
CA ARG A 38 -6.18 0.79 -12.11
C ARG A 38 -4.86 0.23 -11.62
N LEU A 39 -4.01 -0.27 -12.52
CA LEU A 39 -2.68 -0.78 -12.16
C LEU A 39 -1.80 0.35 -11.61
N ASP A 40 -1.77 1.51 -12.27
CA ASP A 40 -1.00 2.67 -11.83
C ASP A 40 -1.42 3.12 -10.42
N ARG A 41 -2.73 3.14 -10.13
CA ARG A 41 -3.24 3.51 -8.80
C ARG A 41 -2.88 2.48 -7.74
N ILE A 42 -2.95 1.19 -8.06
CA ILE A 42 -2.51 0.12 -7.15
C ILE A 42 -1.02 0.27 -6.84
N VAL A 43 -0.18 0.48 -7.85
CA VAL A 43 1.27 0.70 -7.68
C VAL A 43 1.52 1.89 -6.76
N ALA A 44 0.84 3.01 -6.97
CA ALA A 44 0.97 4.20 -6.12
C ALA A 44 0.65 3.93 -4.64
N TYR A 45 -0.36 3.10 -4.34
CA TYR A 45 -0.67 2.71 -2.96
C TYR A 45 0.45 1.89 -2.31
N PHE A 46 1.04 0.93 -3.04
CA PHE A 46 2.16 0.16 -2.53
C PHE A 46 3.43 1.00 -2.36
N GLU A 47 3.71 1.92 -3.28
CA GLU A 47 4.83 2.85 -3.17
C GLU A 47 4.67 3.75 -1.94
N ALA A 48 3.48 4.30 -1.71
CA ALA A 48 3.20 5.15 -0.56
C ALA A 48 3.34 4.40 0.78
N ALA A 49 2.84 3.17 0.86
CA ALA A 49 3.01 2.31 2.04
C ALA A 49 4.49 1.97 2.29
N PHE A 50 5.26 1.66 1.24
CA PHE A 50 6.69 1.40 1.35
C PHE A 50 7.47 2.65 1.81
N MET A 51 7.11 3.83 1.32
CA MET A 51 7.72 5.10 1.72
C MET A 51 7.42 5.42 3.18
N ALA A 52 6.18 5.19 3.65
CA ALA A 52 5.82 5.35 5.06
C ALA A 52 6.63 4.43 5.98
N TYR A 53 6.76 3.15 5.61
CA TYR A 53 7.64 2.19 6.30
C TYR A 53 9.09 2.70 6.37
N ARG A 54 9.65 3.12 5.23
CA ARG A 54 11.03 3.62 5.13
C ARG A 54 11.24 4.82 6.05
N ASP A 55 10.26 5.71 6.13
CA ASP A 55 10.32 6.93 6.91
C ASP A 55 9.96 6.69 8.40
N GLY A 56 9.68 5.44 8.78
CA GLY A 56 9.39 5.03 10.17
C GLY A 56 8.01 5.49 10.66
N LEU A 57 7.11 5.88 9.75
CA LEU A 57 5.76 6.29 10.06
C LEU A 57 4.88 5.05 10.25
N ALA A 58 4.41 4.82 11.47
CA ALA A 58 3.48 3.73 11.74
C ALA A 58 2.05 4.11 11.30
N GLY A 59 1.40 3.23 10.54
CA GLY A 59 -0.02 3.37 10.18
C GLY A 59 -0.26 4.31 9.02
N TRP A 60 0.34 4.01 7.86
CA TRP A 60 0.00 4.72 6.62
C TRP A 60 -1.51 4.65 6.37
N VAL A 61 -2.13 5.83 6.27
CA VAL A 61 -3.53 5.97 5.87
C VAL A 61 -3.52 6.58 4.46
N PRO A 62 -4.08 5.89 3.45
CA PRO A 62 -4.26 6.49 2.14
C PRO A 62 -5.16 7.71 2.28
N GLU A 63 -4.67 8.87 1.80
CA GLU A 63 -5.54 10.03 1.66
C GLU A 63 -6.61 9.67 0.62
N PRO A 64 -7.91 9.79 0.94
CA PRO A 64 -8.95 9.65 -0.07
C PRO A 64 -8.67 10.68 -1.14
N SER A 65 -8.51 10.25 -2.40
CA SER A 65 -8.27 11.20 -3.47
C SER A 65 -9.47 12.12 -3.54
N ALA A 66 -9.25 13.42 -3.29
CA ALA A 66 -10.26 14.44 -3.46
C ALA A 66 -10.77 14.36 -4.91
N ASN A 67 -12.01 13.89 -5.07
CA ASN A 67 -12.76 13.94 -6.32
C ASN A 67 -12.81 15.35 -6.88
#